data_AF-A0A960HA21-F1
#
_entry.id   AF-A0A960HA21-F1
#
_cell.length_a   1.000
_cell.length_b   1.000
_cell.length_c   1.000
_cell.angle_alpha   90.00
_cell.angle_beta   90.00
_cell.angle_gamma   90.00
#
_symmetry.space_group_name_H-M   'P 1'
#
loop_
_entity.id
_entity.type
_entity.pdbx_description
1 polymer ?
#
loop_
_entity_poly.entity_id
_entity_poly.type
_entity_poly.pdbx_seq_one_letter_code
_entity_poly.pdbx_strand_id
1 'polypeptide(L)'
;MTTLASQNRLPPGHALFARYAFPPNELGYCGPADSEVLLRGDNPAEVARYAREFDGTWPYLRAIAEAADIADPLDAAVVRSYWIGGPMLARPDPAALLERLRRAFAGQVTGLLGDVDRPADALAHHCFHVFAVYPWVRFLDRDPDTALNVLQSCRIRWGTVESVSNEHVVMLARPLSFDGGVLVLGRPTTERVRWRRNQMSLIDQPLPGDTVAAHWGWICDELTDIDTSALSAVTETTLEVVNSYRSKHHGRIWSTLATRGFTHDDIR
;
A
#
# COMPACT_ATOMS: atom_id res chain seq x y z
N MET A 1 -4.83 -19.09 -23.51
CA MET A 1 -4.15 -18.54 -22.31
C MET A 1 -3.85 -17.09 -22.64
N THR A 2 -4.59 -16.16 -22.05
CA THR A 2 -4.35 -14.73 -22.27
C THR A 2 -3.71 -14.17 -21.01
N THR A 3 -2.41 -14.44 -20.84
CA THR A 3 -1.59 -13.64 -19.93
C THR A 3 -1.65 -12.18 -20.44
N LEU A 4 -1.68 -11.19 -19.54
CA LEU A 4 -1.44 -9.76 -19.86
C LEU A 4 -0.19 -9.54 -20.75
N ALA A 5 0.69 -10.54 -20.87
CA ALA A 5 1.87 -10.54 -21.72
C ALA A 5 1.61 -10.61 -23.25
N SER A 6 0.41 -10.95 -23.75
CA SER A 6 0.19 -10.98 -25.22
C SER A 6 -1.20 -10.53 -25.68
N GLN A 7 -1.36 -9.23 -25.93
CA GLN A 7 -1.60 -8.61 -27.25
C GLN A 7 -1.99 -7.14 -27.02
N ASN A 8 -1.16 -6.22 -27.53
CA ASN A 8 -1.03 -4.81 -27.15
C ASN A 8 -0.50 -4.57 -25.72
N ARG A 9 0.80 -4.86 -25.51
CA ARG A 9 1.47 -4.67 -24.21
C ARG A 9 1.40 -3.20 -23.81
N LEU A 10 0.65 -2.90 -22.74
CA LEU A 10 0.77 -1.66 -22.00
C LEU A 10 2.25 -1.30 -21.80
N PRO A 11 2.62 -0.01 -21.81
CA PRO A 11 3.91 0.42 -21.33
C PRO A 11 4.20 -0.20 -19.95
N PRO A 12 5.45 -0.60 -19.63
CA PRO A 12 5.74 -1.38 -18.43
C PRO A 12 5.21 -0.76 -17.13
N GLY A 13 5.29 0.57 -16.97
CA GLY A 13 4.76 1.25 -15.79
C GLY A 13 3.22 1.29 -15.73
N HIS A 14 2.53 1.33 -16.87
CA HIS A 14 1.07 1.21 -16.92
C HIS A 14 0.62 -0.20 -16.52
N ALA A 15 1.30 -1.23 -17.03
CA ALA A 15 1.06 -2.62 -16.64
C ALA A 15 1.30 -2.80 -15.13
N LEU A 16 2.43 -2.31 -14.63
CA LEU A 16 2.77 -2.36 -13.20
C LEU A 16 1.72 -1.65 -12.35
N PHE A 17 1.29 -0.46 -12.74
CA PHE A 17 0.23 0.28 -12.04
C PHE A 17 -1.06 -0.55 -11.97
N ALA A 18 -1.50 -1.10 -13.11
CA ALA A 18 -2.72 -1.89 -13.18
C ALA A 18 -2.70 -3.12 -12.24
N ARG A 19 -1.57 -3.86 -12.18
CA ARG A 19 -1.45 -5.04 -11.31
C ARG A 19 -1.65 -4.72 -9.82
N TYR A 20 -1.21 -3.55 -9.37
CA TYR A 20 -1.36 -3.15 -7.97
C TYR A 20 -2.65 -2.37 -7.70
N ALA A 21 -3.16 -1.62 -8.68
CA ALA A 21 -4.37 -0.81 -8.53
C ALA A 21 -5.67 -1.61 -8.71
N PHE A 22 -5.66 -2.67 -9.52
CA PHE A 22 -6.84 -3.50 -9.79
C PHE A 22 -7.44 -4.16 -8.53
N PRO A 23 -6.67 -4.82 -7.64
CA PRO A 23 -7.24 -5.57 -6.52
C PRO A 23 -8.14 -4.76 -5.56
N PRO A 24 -7.74 -3.59 -5.04
CA PRO A 24 -8.65 -2.76 -4.22
C PRO A 24 -9.77 -2.11 -5.04
N ASN A 25 -9.52 -1.84 -6.33
CA ASN A 25 -10.50 -1.21 -7.21
C ASN A 25 -11.66 -2.14 -7.56
N GLU A 26 -11.38 -3.42 -7.80
CA GLU A 26 -12.39 -4.48 -7.93
C GLU A 26 -13.32 -4.56 -6.69
N LEU A 27 -12.79 -4.26 -5.51
CA LEU A 27 -13.53 -4.26 -4.25
C LEU A 27 -14.24 -2.93 -3.97
N GLY A 28 -14.09 -1.93 -4.84
CA GLY A 28 -14.70 -0.60 -4.69
C GLY A 28 -14.02 0.31 -3.66
N TYR A 29 -12.80 -0.01 -3.22
CA TYR A 29 -12.10 0.80 -2.21
C TYR A 29 -11.41 2.06 -2.77
N CYS A 30 -11.04 2.06 -4.03
CA CYS A 30 -10.37 3.20 -4.68
C CYS A 30 -10.56 3.18 -6.19
N GLY A 31 -10.32 4.33 -6.83
CA GLY A 31 -10.39 4.49 -8.28
C GLY A 31 -11.83 4.51 -8.81
N PRO A 32 -12.00 4.64 -10.13
CA PRO A 32 -13.32 4.66 -10.78
C PRO A 32 -14.05 3.31 -10.71
N ALA A 33 -15.33 3.27 -11.08
CA ALA A 33 -16.16 2.07 -10.92
C ALA A 33 -15.84 0.90 -11.87
N ASP A 34 -15.34 1.17 -13.08
CA ASP A 34 -15.11 0.13 -14.10
C ASP A 34 -13.69 -0.48 -13.99
N SER A 35 -13.46 -1.35 -13.00
CA SER A 35 -12.13 -1.94 -12.74
C SER A 35 -11.61 -2.80 -13.89
N GLU A 36 -12.49 -3.23 -14.81
CA GLU A 36 -12.12 -4.01 -15.98
C GLU A 36 -11.19 -3.25 -16.93
N VAL A 37 -11.14 -1.92 -16.87
CA VAL A 37 -10.17 -1.11 -17.62
C VAL A 37 -8.73 -1.52 -17.26
N LEU A 38 -8.45 -1.71 -15.98
CA LEU A 38 -7.13 -2.12 -15.51
C LEU A 38 -6.85 -3.61 -15.82
N LEU A 39 -7.89 -4.44 -15.80
CA LEU A 39 -7.75 -5.88 -16.06
C LEU A 39 -7.55 -6.19 -17.54
N ARG A 40 -8.27 -5.49 -18.43
CA ARG A 40 -8.12 -5.63 -19.89
C ARG A 40 -6.77 -5.09 -20.35
N GLY A 41 -6.42 -3.89 -19.92
CA GLY A 41 -5.13 -3.28 -20.23
C GLY A 41 -4.83 -3.19 -21.73
N ASP A 42 -5.84 -3.09 -22.58
CA ASP A 42 -5.69 -3.09 -24.04
C ASP A 42 -5.44 -1.69 -24.62
N ASN A 43 -5.75 -0.64 -23.85
CA ASN A 43 -5.62 0.75 -24.24
C ASN A 43 -4.78 1.58 -23.23
N PRO A 44 -3.50 1.86 -23.54
CA PRO A 44 -2.63 2.66 -22.67
C PRO A 44 -3.19 4.05 -22.32
N ALA A 45 -3.81 4.73 -23.28
CA ALA A 45 -4.36 6.08 -23.04
C ALA A 45 -5.55 6.05 -22.08
N GLU A 46 -6.37 5.02 -22.17
CA GLU A 46 -7.48 4.80 -21.25
C GLU A 46 -6.99 4.46 -19.85
N VAL A 47 -6.04 3.53 -19.71
CA VAL A 47 -5.39 3.21 -18.43
C VAL A 47 -4.76 4.46 -17.81
N ALA A 48 -4.10 5.30 -18.61
CA ALA A 48 -3.51 6.54 -18.13
C ALA A 48 -4.56 7.54 -17.63
N ARG A 49 -5.70 7.68 -18.34
CA ARG A 49 -6.83 8.51 -17.86
C ARG A 49 -7.37 7.96 -16.55
N TYR A 50 -7.57 6.65 -16.50
CA TYR A 50 -8.10 5.92 -15.36
C TYR A 50 -7.22 6.05 -14.11
N ALA A 51 -5.90 5.94 -14.26
CA ALA A 51 -4.92 6.07 -13.19
C ALA A 51 -4.96 7.45 -12.49
N ARG A 52 -5.32 8.52 -13.22
CA ARG A 52 -5.44 9.88 -12.67
C ARG A 52 -6.57 10.02 -11.66
N GLU A 53 -7.55 9.13 -11.71
CA GLU A 53 -8.72 9.12 -10.83
C GLU A 53 -8.48 8.30 -9.55
N PHE A 54 -7.27 7.72 -9.38
CA PHE A 54 -6.86 7.12 -8.10
C PHE A 54 -6.33 8.19 -7.16
N ASP A 55 -7.24 8.93 -6.51
CA ASP A 55 -6.91 10.06 -5.61
C ASP A 55 -5.91 9.70 -4.49
N GLY A 56 -5.93 8.45 -4.03
CA GLY A 56 -4.97 7.93 -3.06
C GLY A 56 -3.53 7.84 -3.58
N THR A 57 -3.36 7.46 -4.85
CA THR A 57 -2.06 7.11 -5.45
C THR A 57 -1.49 8.23 -6.32
N TRP A 58 -2.34 8.90 -7.11
CA TRP A 58 -1.91 9.87 -8.11
C TRP A 58 -1.05 11.04 -7.55
N PRO A 59 -1.34 11.61 -6.36
CA PRO A 59 -0.49 12.65 -5.78
C PRO A 59 0.96 12.19 -5.56
N TYR A 60 1.17 10.91 -5.19
CA TYR A 60 2.48 10.33 -4.98
C TYR A 60 3.24 10.12 -6.27
N LEU A 61 2.59 9.52 -7.28
CA LEU A 61 3.22 9.28 -8.59
C LEU A 61 3.72 10.59 -9.21
N ARG A 62 2.91 11.66 -9.14
CA ARG A 62 3.33 12.98 -9.59
C ARG A 62 4.53 13.52 -8.79
N ALA A 63 4.51 13.40 -7.47
CA ALA A 63 5.62 13.88 -6.63
C ALA A 63 6.94 13.16 -6.94
N ILE A 64 6.89 11.84 -7.14
CA ILE A 64 8.08 11.03 -7.48
C ILE A 64 8.58 11.39 -8.88
N ALA A 65 7.68 11.50 -9.87
CA ALA A 65 8.04 11.84 -11.24
C ALA A 65 8.68 13.23 -11.34
N GLU A 66 8.06 14.24 -10.71
CA GLU A 66 8.58 15.61 -10.66
C GLU A 66 9.96 15.66 -9.98
N ALA A 67 10.14 14.99 -8.84
CA ALA A 67 11.43 14.95 -8.14
C ALA A 67 12.52 14.17 -8.89
N ALA A 68 12.12 13.32 -9.82
CA ALA A 68 13.04 12.54 -10.65
C ALA A 68 13.31 13.17 -12.03
N ASP A 69 12.70 14.31 -12.35
CA ASP A 69 12.68 14.92 -13.69
C ASP A 69 12.16 13.94 -14.77
N ILE A 70 11.12 13.18 -14.42
CA ILE A 70 10.45 12.23 -15.31
C ILE A 70 9.09 12.81 -15.70
N ALA A 71 8.85 12.93 -17.01
CA ALA A 71 7.64 13.56 -17.53
C ALA A 71 6.36 12.74 -17.30
N ASP A 72 6.45 11.41 -17.33
CA ASP A 72 5.30 10.51 -17.18
C ASP A 72 5.21 9.95 -15.74
N PRO A 73 4.16 10.30 -14.96
CA PRO A 73 3.92 9.68 -13.66
C PRO A 73 3.65 8.16 -13.69
N LEU A 74 3.36 7.61 -14.87
CA LEU A 74 3.25 6.17 -15.11
C LEU A 74 4.52 5.55 -15.71
N ASP A 75 5.65 6.25 -15.65
CA ASP A 75 6.95 5.64 -15.90
C ASP A 75 7.19 4.45 -14.94
N ALA A 76 7.83 3.40 -15.46
CA ALA A 76 8.01 2.15 -14.72
C ALA A 76 8.80 2.33 -13.42
N ALA A 77 9.81 3.22 -13.40
CA ALA A 77 10.62 3.47 -12.23
C ALA A 77 9.84 4.27 -11.17
N VAL A 78 9.01 5.24 -11.60
CA VAL A 78 8.10 6.01 -10.74
C VAL A 78 7.09 5.08 -10.07
N VAL A 79 6.39 4.28 -10.87
CA VAL A 79 5.35 3.37 -10.38
C VAL A 79 5.93 2.30 -9.47
N ARG A 80 7.10 1.74 -9.82
CA ARG A 80 7.80 0.76 -8.96
C ARG A 80 8.21 1.38 -7.63
N SER A 81 8.75 2.59 -7.65
CA SER A 81 9.12 3.30 -6.42
C SER A 81 7.94 3.51 -5.48
N TYR A 82 6.73 3.76 -5.99
CA TYR A 82 5.56 3.96 -5.15
C TYR A 82 5.05 2.66 -4.49
N TRP A 83 5.04 1.54 -5.22
CA TRP A 83 4.48 0.28 -4.74
C TRP A 83 5.46 -0.61 -3.96
N ILE A 84 6.72 -0.65 -4.41
CA ILE A 84 7.77 -1.53 -3.88
C ILE A 84 8.82 -0.75 -3.09
N GLY A 85 9.09 0.47 -3.52
CA GLY A 85 10.16 1.30 -2.97
C GLY A 85 11.43 1.26 -3.81
N GLY A 86 12.56 1.51 -3.16
CA GLY A 86 13.88 1.57 -3.80
C GLY A 86 14.45 3.00 -3.80
N PRO A 87 15.56 3.22 -4.55
CA PRO A 87 16.34 4.46 -4.43
C PRO A 87 15.59 5.76 -4.75
N MET A 88 14.51 5.68 -5.54
CA MET A 88 13.70 6.85 -5.90
C MET A 88 12.82 7.37 -4.76
N LEU A 89 12.60 6.58 -3.70
CA LEU A 89 11.83 7.01 -2.53
C LEU A 89 12.42 8.24 -1.84
N ALA A 90 13.75 8.40 -1.91
CA ALA A 90 14.46 9.49 -1.26
C ALA A 90 14.52 10.78 -2.11
N ARG A 91 13.98 10.77 -3.34
CA ARG A 91 14.06 11.94 -4.24
C ARG A 91 13.09 13.07 -3.88
N PRO A 92 11.81 12.81 -3.59
CA PRO A 92 10.89 13.89 -3.24
C PRO A 92 11.34 14.62 -1.98
N ASP A 93 11.29 15.95 -2.00
CA ASP A 93 11.44 16.75 -0.79
C ASP A 93 10.32 16.38 0.21
N PRO A 94 10.64 15.92 1.43
CA PRO A 94 9.62 15.43 2.35
C PRO A 94 8.61 16.51 2.78
N ALA A 95 9.04 17.79 2.86
CA ALA A 95 8.15 18.90 3.20
C ALA A 95 7.15 19.20 2.07
N ALA A 96 7.63 19.30 0.83
CA ALA A 96 6.78 19.47 -0.34
C ALA A 96 5.81 18.29 -0.53
N LEU A 97 6.26 17.05 -0.26
CA LEU A 97 5.40 15.87 -0.28
C LEU A 97 4.29 15.98 0.76
N LEU A 98 4.62 16.22 2.03
CA LEU A 98 3.64 16.32 3.11
C LEU A 98 2.60 17.41 2.85
N GLU A 99 3.03 18.57 2.35
CA GLU A 99 2.15 19.67 1.98
C GLU A 99 1.24 19.29 0.80
N ARG A 100 1.78 18.62 -0.23
CA ARG A 100 1.00 18.09 -1.35
C ARG A 100 -0.08 17.12 -0.89
N LEU A 101 0.25 16.18 0.00
CA LEU A 101 -0.71 15.21 0.52
C LEU A 101 -1.80 15.91 1.35
N ARG A 102 -1.43 16.84 2.23
CA ARG A 102 -2.41 17.63 3.00
C ARG A 102 -3.37 18.41 2.11
N ARG A 103 -2.88 18.99 1.02
CA ARG A 103 -3.74 19.65 0.01
C ARG A 103 -4.64 18.65 -0.71
N ALA A 104 -4.09 17.54 -1.17
CA ALA A 104 -4.82 16.53 -1.94
C ALA A 104 -5.97 15.90 -1.14
N PHE A 105 -5.76 15.68 0.17
CA PHE A 105 -6.75 15.07 1.07
C PHE A 105 -7.47 16.10 1.96
N ALA A 106 -7.43 17.38 1.62
CA ALA A 106 -8.11 18.42 2.37
C ALA A 106 -9.63 18.16 2.39
N GLY A 107 -10.24 18.24 3.58
CA GLY A 107 -11.66 17.96 3.77
C GLY A 107 -12.04 16.48 3.82
N GLN A 108 -11.08 15.56 3.64
CA GLN A 108 -11.30 14.13 3.80
C GLN A 108 -10.95 13.66 5.21
N VAL A 109 -11.59 12.57 5.66
CA VAL A 109 -11.20 11.88 6.89
C VAL A 109 -9.91 11.11 6.61
N THR A 110 -8.83 11.49 7.28
CA THR A 110 -7.52 10.85 7.17
C THR A 110 -7.13 10.16 8.48
N GLY A 111 -6.10 9.32 8.40
CA GLY A 111 -5.43 8.71 9.53
C GLY A 111 -4.62 9.74 10.31
N LEU A 112 -3.31 9.59 10.31
CA LEU A 112 -2.38 10.43 11.05
C LEU A 112 -1.82 11.61 10.23
N LEU A 113 -2.24 11.83 8.99
CA LEU A 113 -1.68 12.85 8.09
C LEU A 113 -1.64 14.27 8.71
N GLY A 114 -2.69 14.65 9.44
CA GLY A 114 -2.75 15.93 10.16
C GLY A 114 -1.76 16.01 11.33
N ASP A 115 -1.38 14.87 11.87
CA ASP A 115 -0.56 14.73 13.08
C ASP A 115 0.94 14.63 12.78
N VAL A 116 1.32 14.32 11.53
CA VAL A 116 2.72 14.26 11.09
C VAL A 116 3.37 15.64 11.16
N ASP A 117 4.12 15.92 12.23
CA ASP A 117 4.74 17.23 12.49
C ASP A 117 6.17 17.34 11.96
N ARG A 118 6.85 16.21 11.73
CA ARG A 118 8.19 16.17 11.14
C ARG A 118 8.11 15.83 9.65
N PRO A 119 8.47 16.75 8.73
CA PRO A 119 8.44 16.48 7.29
C PRO A 119 9.22 15.24 6.87
N ALA A 120 10.37 14.98 7.49
CA ALA A 120 11.23 13.82 7.21
C ALA A 120 10.55 12.46 7.41
N ASP A 121 9.42 12.41 8.13
CA ASP A 121 8.65 11.19 8.32
C ASP A 121 7.72 10.87 7.12
N ALA A 122 7.53 11.81 6.19
CA ALA A 122 6.70 11.60 5.01
C ALA A 122 7.46 10.82 3.93
N LEU A 123 6.90 9.69 3.51
CA LEU A 123 7.50 8.81 2.50
C LEU A 123 6.59 8.72 1.28
N ALA A 124 7.18 8.81 0.08
CA ALA A 124 6.45 8.70 -1.17
C ALA A 124 6.14 7.24 -1.54
N HIS A 125 5.50 6.49 -0.64
CA HIS A 125 5.28 5.06 -0.76
C HIS A 125 3.85 4.65 -0.36
N HIS A 126 3.34 3.57 -0.95
CA HIS A 126 2.00 3.07 -0.65
C HIS A 126 1.81 2.71 0.83
N CYS A 127 2.81 2.09 1.48
CA CYS A 127 2.73 1.79 2.92
C CYS A 127 2.48 3.06 3.77
N PHE A 128 3.09 4.19 3.43
CA PHE A 128 2.83 5.46 4.13
C PHE A 128 1.39 5.91 3.91
N HIS A 129 0.87 5.79 2.69
CA HIS A 129 -0.55 6.04 2.45
C HIS A 129 -1.43 5.14 3.32
N VAL A 130 -1.19 3.83 3.36
CA VAL A 130 -2.00 2.88 4.13
C VAL A 130 -1.97 3.15 5.64
N PHE A 131 -0.78 3.38 6.21
CA PHE A 131 -0.64 3.46 7.67
C PHE A 131 -0.76 4.87 8.24
N ALA A 132 -0.46 5.91 7.45
CA ALA A 132 -0.49 7.29 7.93
C ALA A 132 -1.61 8.14 7.30
N VAL A 133 -2.02 7.88 6.06
CA VAL A 133 -3.02 8.73 5.38
C VAL A 133 -4.42 8.12 5.40
N TYR A 134 -4.54 6.84 5.09
CA TYR A 134 -5.79 6.09 5.09
C TYR A 134 -6.33 5.98 6.53
N PRO A 135 -7.65 6.10 6.76
CA PRO A 135 -8.16 6.41 8.09
C PRO A 135 -8.17 5.21 9.04
N TRP A 136 -8.01 3.98 8.53
CA TRP A 136 -8.14 2.74 9.31
C TRP A 136 -7.21 2.63 10.50
N VAL A 137 -6.04 3.28 10.47
CA VAL A 137 -5.16 3.34 11.64
C VAL A 137 -5.85 3.93 12.86
N ARG A 138 -6.77 4.89 12.71
CA ARG A 138 -7.52 5.48 13.84
C ARG A 138 -8.58 4.56 14.43
N PHE A 139 -8.94 3.49 13.75
CA PHE A 139 -9.97 2.54 14.21
C PHE A 139 -9.39 1.36 15.01
N LEU A 140 -8.06 1.23 15.09
CA LEU A 140 -7.40 0.15 15.83
C LEU A 140 -7.81 0.06 17.31
N ASP A 141 -8.17 1.18 17.94
CA ASP A 141 -8.55 1.19 19.36
C ASP A 141 -10.03 0.87 19.59
N ARG A 142 -10.86 0.98 18.55
CA ARG A 142 -12.32 0.78 18.63
C ARG A 142 -12.75 -0.55 18.02
N ASP A 143 -12.17 -0.91 16.88
CA ASP A 143 -12.43 -2.13 16.12
C ASP A 143 -11.10 -2.65 15.55
N PRO A 144 -10.23 -3.21 16.41
CA PRO A 144 -8.90 -3.67 16.01
C PRO A 144 -8.94 -4.73 14.92
N ASP A 145 -9.89 -5.66 14.97
CA ASP A 145 -9.95 -6.78 14.04
C ASP A 145 -10.24 -6.31 12.61
N THR A 146 -11.27 -5.47 12.43
CA THR A 146 -11.59 -4.92 11.11
C THR A 146 -10.48 -4.00 10.60
N ALA A 147 -9.98 -3.10 11.45
CA ALA A 147 -8.92 -2.17 11.07
C ALA A 147 -7.63 -2.90 10.68
N LEU A 148 -7.22 -3.90 11.46
CA LEU A 148 -6.03 -4.69 11.18
C LEU A 148 -6.20 -5.50 9.89
N ASN A 149 -7.38 -6.07 9.65
CA ASN A 149 -7.67 -6.78 8.40
C ASN A 149 -7.51 -5.88 7.17
N VAL A 150 -8.07 -4.66 7.21
CA VAL A 150 -7.97 -3.70 6.09
C VAL A 150 -6.53 -3.24 5.90
N LEU A 151 -5.82 -2.87 6.96
CA LEU A 151 -4.42 -2.43 6.88
C LEU A 151 -3.50 -3.55 6.37
N GLN A 152 -3.70 -4.78 6.83
CA GLN A 152 -2.98 -5.98 6.36
C GLN A 152 -3.27 -6.26 4.88
N SER A 153 -4.52 -6.14 4.47
CA SER A 153 -4.94 -6.42 3.09
C SER A 153 -4.48 -5.33 2.11
N CYS A 154 -4.45 -4.07 2.56
CA CYS A 154 -4.08 -2.94 1.71
C CYS A 154 -2.59 -2.63 1.68
N ARG A 155 -1.80 -2.96 2.72
CA ARG A 155 -0.34 -2.87 2.56
C ARG A 155 0.12 -3.87 1.50
N ILE A 156 1.22 -3.55 0.82
CA ILE A 156 1.86 -4.54 -0.04
C ILE A 156 2.54 -5.57 0.85
N ARG A 157 2.02 -6.79 0.81
CA ARG A 157 2.60 -7.95 1.49
C ARG A 157 3.60 -8.61 0.57
N TRP A 158 4.56 -9.32 1.15
CA TRP A 158 5.46 -10.18 0.40
C TRP A 158 5.68 -11.48 1.17
N GLY A 159 6.00 -12.55 0.45
CA GLY A 159 6.29 -13.86 1.02
C GLY A 159 6.86 -14.82 0.00
N THR A 160 7.44 -15.91 0.49
CA THR A 160 8.00 -16.98 -0.34
C THR A 160 6.91 -17.99 -0.67
N VAL A 161 6.77 -18.36 -1.94
CA VAL A 161 5.79 -19.34 -2.41
C VAL A 161 6.19 -20.74 -1.93
N GLU A 162 5.32 -21.40 -1.17
CA GLU A 162 5.51 -22.78 -0.71
C GLU A 162 4.89 -23.77 -1.70
N SER A 163 3.71 -23.46 -2.24
CA SER A 163 3.05 -24.30 -3.24
C SER A 163 2.11 -23.51 -4.14
N VAL A 164 1.85 -24.05 -5.34
CA VAL A 164 1.03 -23.41 -6.36
C VAL A 164 -0.06 -24.39 -6.81
N SER A 165 -1.30 -23.92 -6.80
CA SER A 165 -2.47 -24.59 -7.35
C SER A 165 -2.99 -23.82 -8.57
N ASN A 166 -4.03 -24.34 -9.24
CA ASN A 166 -4.55 -23.73 -10.47
C ASN A 166 -4.89 -22.23 -10.35
N GLU A 167 -5.39 -21.78 -9.21
CA GLU A 167 -5.83 -20.38 -9.01
C GLU A 167 -5.14 -19.67 -7.85
N HIS A 168 -4.50 -20.42 -6.94
CA HIS A 168 -3.95 -19.86 -5.71
C HIS A 168 -2.52 -20.31 -5.47
N VAL A 169 -1.74 -19.42 -4.89
CA VAL A 169 -0.48 -19.72 -4.23
C VAL A 169 -0.70 -19.84 -2.74
N VAL A 170 0.11 -20.66 -2.10
CA VAL A 170 0.31 -20.68 -0.66
C VAL A 170 1.68 -20.05 -0.43
N MET A 171 1.73 -18.95 0.31
CA MET A 171 2.97 -18.21 0.57
C MET A 171 3.22 -18.05 2.07
N LEU A 172 4.48 -18.13 2.48
CA LEU A 172 4.91 -17.85 3.84
C LEU A 172 5.24 -16.35 3.96
N ALA A 173 4.43 -15.62 4.73
CA ALA A 173 4.53 -14.16 4.84
C ALA A 173 4.39 -13.71 6.30
N ARG A 174 4.95 -12.55 6.66
CA ARG A 174 4.77 -11.97 7.99
C ARG A 174 3.47 -11.17 8.01
N PRO A 175 2.46 -11.52 8.81
CA PRO A 175 1.23 -10.75 8.93
C PRO A 175 1.46 -9.48 9.74
N LEU A 176 0.62 -8.47 9.55
CA LEU A 176 0.53 -7.34 10.45
C LEU A 176 -0.15 -7.78 11.75
N SER A 177 0.35 -7.32 12.89
CA SER A 177 -0.17 -7.61 14.22
C SER A 177 -0.28 -6.34 15.04
N PHE A 178 -1.23 -6.31 15.96
CA PHE A 178 -1.47 -5.19 16.87
C PHE A 178 -1.70 -5.74 18.28
N ASP A 179 -1.00 -5.19 19.28
CA ASP A 179 -1.06 -5.63 20.67
C ASP A 179 -1.85 -4.67 21.59
N GLY A 180 -2.57 -3.71 21.00
CA GLY A 180 -3.25 -2.64 21.72
C GLY A 180 -2.45 -1.34 21.81
N GLY A 181 -1.18 -1.33 21.40
CA GLY A 181 -0.38 -0.10 21.32
C GLY A 181 0.39 0.04 20.02
N VAL A 182 1.03 -1.04 19.56
CA VAL A 182 2.04 -1.00 18.51
C VAL A 182 1.64 -1.90 17.35
N LEU A 183 1.76 -1.38 16.13
CA LEU A 183 1.67 -2.17 14.89
C LEU A 183 3.03 -2.76 14.55
N VAL A 184 3.08 -4.08 14.39
CA VAL A 184 4.33 -4.78 14.04
C VAL A 184 4.08 -5.85 12.98
N LEU A 185 5.15 -6.26 12.28
CA LEU A 185 5.11 -7.48 11.49
C LEU A 185 5.35 -8.70 12.40
N GLY A 186 4.36 -9.57 12.50
CA GLY A 186 4.38 -10.78 13.30
C GLY A 186 5.34 -11.86 12.78
N ARG A 187 5.23 -13.05 13.37
CA ARG A 187 5.96 -14.24 12.93
C ARG A 187 5.45 -14.69 11.55
N PRO A 188 6.29 -15.25 10.68
CA PRO A 188 5.84 -15.78 9.40
C PRO A 188 4.71 -16.80 9.58
N THR A 189 3.67 -16.67 8.77
CA THR A 189 2.50 -17.55 8.71
C THR A 189 2.14 -17.82 7.27
N THR A 190 1.57 -18.99 7.02
CA THR A 190 1.06 -19.36 5.71
C THR A 190 -0.20 -18.57 5.36
N GLU A 191 -0.22 -17.93 4.19
CA GLU A 191 -1.37 -17.23 3.60
C GLU A 191 -1.69 -17.83 2.23
N ARG A 192 -2.97 -17.98 1.91
CA ARG A 192 -3.43 -18.43 0.60
C ARG A 192 -3.94 -17.24 -0.20
N VAL A 193 -3.30 -16.95 -1.33
CA VAL A 193 -3.58 -15.77 -2.16
C VAL A 193 -3.85 -16.19 -3.60
N ARG A 194 -4.76 -15.50 -4.29
CA ARG A 194 -5.10 -15.80 -5.67
C ARG A 194 -4.00 -15.27 -6.60
N TRP A 195 -3.53 -16.07 -7.54
CA TRP A 195 -2.69 -15.58 -8.64
C TRP A 195 -3.46 -15.52 -9.97
N ARG A 196 -4.57 -16.26 -10.07
CA ARG A 196 -5.42 -16.37 -11.25
C ARG A 196 -6.89 -16.58 -10.89
N ARG A 197 -7.80 -16.03 -11.71
CA ARG A 197 -9.24 -16.34 -11.71
C ARG A 197 -9.68 -16.69 -13.13
N ASN A 198 -10.21 -17.89 -13.34
CA ASN A 198 -10.61 -18.35 -14.69
C ASN A 198 -9.46 -18.31 -15.70
N GLN A 199 -9.46 -17.39 -16.68
CA GLN A 199 -8.37 -17.21 -17.65
C GLN A 199 -7.56 -15.93 -17.40
N MET A 200 -7.85 -15.22 -16.30
CA MET A 200 -7.29 -13.91 -15.99
C MET A 200 -6.25 -14.03 -14.87
N SER A 201 -5.06 -13.49 -15.09
CA SER A 201 -4.01 -13.37 -14.08
C SER A 201 -3.32 -12.00 -14.23
N LEU A 202 -2.79 -11.48 -13.13
CA LEU A 202 -2.05 -10.21 -13.11
C LEU A 202 -0.58 -10.41 -13.49
N ILE A 203 -0.07 -11.63 -13.27
CA ILE A 203 1.28 -12.07 -13.57
C ILE A 203 1.26 -13.44 -14.24
N ASP A 204 2.42 -13.89 -14.70
CA ASP A 204 2.65 -15.29 -15.05
C ASP A 204 2.54 -16.19 -13.81
N GLN A 205 2.41 -17.50 -14.03
CA GLN A 205 2.28 -18.47 -12.94
C GLN A 205 3.53 -18.48 -12.06
N PRO A 206 3.42 -18.18 -10.75
CA PRO A 206 4.55 -18.31 -9.82
C PRO A 206 5.00 -19.75 -9.67
N LEU A 207 6.22 -19.93 -9.21
CA LEU A 207 6.82 -21.22 -8.87
C LEU A 207 7.10 -21.32 -7.36
N PRO A 208 7.10 -22.53 -6.78
CA PRO A 208 7.60 -22.73 -5.42
C PRO A 208 9.05 -22.22 -5.29
N GLY A 209 9.30 -21.42 -4.25
CA GLY A 209 10.58 -20.75 -4.01
C GLY A 209 10.63 -19.28 -4.44
N ASP A 210 9.73 -18.83 -5.33
CA ASP A 210 9.67 -17.42 -5.73
C ASP A 210 9.26 -16.54 -4.55
N THR A 211 9.76 -15.31 -4.51
CA THR A 211 9.22 -14.29 -3.61
C THR A 211 8.21 -13.44 -4.38
N VAL A 212 7.00 -13.33 -3.86
CA VAL A 212 5.90 -12.64 -4.55
C VAL A 212 5.33 -11.51 -3.71
N ALA A 213 4.82 -10.48 -4.36
CA ALA A 213 4.05 -9.41 -3.75
C ALA A 213 2.55 -9.70 -3.83
N ALA A 214 1.83 -9.42 -2.75
CA ALA A 214 0.39 -9.52 -2.68
C ALA A 214 -0.25 -8.19 -2.26
N HIS A 215 -1.34 -7.83 -2.92
CA HIS A 215 -2.17 -6.68 -2.57
C HIS A 215 -3.64 -7.11 -2.63
N TRP A 216 -4.34 -6.98 -1.50
CA TRP A 216 -5.64 -7.63 -1.30
C TRP A 216 -5.58 -9.12 -1.69
N GLY A 217 -6.66 -9.71 -2.20
CA GLY A 217 -6.71 -11.14 -2.49
C GLY A 217 -5.82 -11.62 -3.66
N TRP A 218 -4.93 -10.80 -4.21
CA TRP A 218 -4.21 -11.06 -5.46
C TRP A 218 -2.69 -11.01 -5.32
N ILE A 219 -2.00 -11.89 -6.04
CA ILE A 219 -0.58 -11.77 -6.35
C ILE A 219 -0.40 -10.75 -7.47
N CYS A 220 0.48 -9.78 -7.25
CA CYS A 220 0.65 -8.61 -8.12
C CYS A 220 2.01 -8.59 -8.83
N ASP A 221 3.05 -9.19 -8.26
CA ASP A 221 4.40 -9.19 -8.84
C ASP A 221 5.24 -10.35 -8.31
N GLU A 222 6.25 -10.73 -9.08
CA GLU A 222 7.40 -11.48 -8.59
C GLU A 222 8.46 -10.46 -8.15
N LEU A 223 9.10 -10.69 -7.01
CA LEU A 223 10.06 -9.77 -6.40
C LEU A 223 11.46 -10.36 -6.45
N THR A 224 12.42 -9.52 -6.84
CA THR A 224 13.84 -9.81 -6.63
C THR A 224 14.23 -9.60 -5.16
N ASP A 225 15.43 -10.03 -4.78
CA ASP A 225 15.98 -9.76 -3.44
C ASP A 225 16.09 -8.26 -3.15
N ILE A 226 16.40 -7.46 -4.18
CA ILE A 226 16.50 -6.00 -4.08
C ILE A 226 15.13 -5.40 -3.79
N ASP A 227 14.10 -5.84 -4.52
CA ASP A 227 12.73 -5.38 -4.32
C ASP A 227 12.21 -5.76 -2.94
N THR A 228 12.47 -7.00 -2.53
CA THR A 228 12.07 -7.52 -1.22
C THR A 228 12.73 -6.73 -0.09
N SER A 229 14.01 -6.43 -0.22
CA SER A 229 14.75 -5.62 0.75
C SER A 229 14.22 -4.19 0.83
N ALA A 230 13.93 -3.57 -0.32
CA ALA A 230 13.39 -2.22 -0.39
C ALA A 230 11.99 -2.13 0.24
N LEU A 231 11.11 -3.09 -0.09
CA LEU A 231 9.74 -3.15 0.43
C LEU A 231 9.73 -3.44 1.94
N SER A 232 10.63 -4.30 2.42
CA SER A 232 10.80 -4.56 3.85
C SER A 232 11.23 -3.28 4.58
N ALA A 233 12.29 -2.62 4.11
CA ALA A 233 12.84 -1.43 4.76
C ALA A 233 11.82 -0.28 4.83
N VAL A 234 11.09 0.00 3.74
CA VAL A 234 10.09 1.07 3.74
C VAL A 234 8.88 0.73 4.60
N THR A 235 8.48 -0.54 4.66
CA THR A 235 7.40 -0.99 5.53
C THR A 235 7.77 -0.83 7.00
N GLU A 236 8.97 -1.28 7.40
CA GLU A 236 9.47 -1.16 8.77
C GLU A 236 9.63 0.30 9.19
N THR A 237 10.25 1.14 8.35
CA THR A 237 10.37 2.59 8.58
C THR A 237 9.00 3.25 8.76
N THR A 238 8.02 2.88 7.93
CA THR A 238 6.66 3.44 8.03
C THR A 238 5.98 3.03 9.33
N LEU A 239 6.12 1.77 9.75
CA LEU A 239 5.57 1.29 11.02
C LEU A 239 6.19 2.01 12.21
N GLU A 240 7.50 2.24 12.23
CA GLU A 240 8.19 3.02 13.27
C GLU A 240 7.63 4.44 13.36
N VAL A 241 7.52 5.13 12.22
CA VAL A 241 6.92 6.47 12.12
C VAL A 241 5.51 6.47 12.72
N VAL A 242 4.64 5.58 12.24
CA VAL A 242 3.23 5.53 12.65
C VAL A 242 3.07 5.19 14.12
N ASN A 243 3.83 4.23 14.64
CA ASN A 243 3.83 3.88 16.05
C ASN A 243 4.28 5.04 16.94
N SER A 244 5.24 5.86 16.47
CA SER A 244 5.68 7.06 17.21
C SER A 244 4.54 8.08 17.35
N TYR A 245 3.75 8.29 16.30
CA TYR A 245 2.58 9.19 16.34
C TYR A 245 1.44 8.62 17.15
N ARG A 246 1.10 7.33 16.98
CA ARG A 246 0.08 6.65 17.80
C ARG A 246 0.39 6.78 19.30
N SER A 247 1.63 6.52 19.70
CA SER A 247 2.07 6.65 21.10
C SER A 247 1.88 8.06 21.65
N LYS A 248 2.21 9.10 20.86
CA LYS A 248 1.95 10.50 21.22
C LYS A 248 0.45 10.79 21.38
N HIS A 249 -0.40 10.26 20.51
CA HIS A 249 -1.85 10.44 20.60
C HIS A 249 -2.44 9.82 21.87
N HIS A 250 -2.09 8.58 22.18
CA HIS A 250 -2.52 7.94 23.42
C HIS A 250 -2.04 8.72 24.64
N GLY A 251 -0.78 9.16 24.67
CA GLY A 251 -0.25 9.99 25.76
C GLY A 251 -1.03 11.30 25.96
N ARG A 252 -1.43 11.98 24.88
CA ARG A 252 -2.25 13.21 24.94
C ARG A 252 -3.68 12.97 25.40
N ILE A 253 -4.30 11.86 24.98
CA ILE A 253 -5.65 11.49 25.42
C ILE A 253 -5.64 11.20 26.92
N TRP A 254 -4.70 10.39 27.39
CA TRP A 254 -4.55 10.08 28.81
C TRP A 254 -4.23 11.30 29.67
N SER A 255 -3.36 12.20 29.21
CA SER A 255 -3.10 13.44 29.95
C SER A 255 -4.35 14.32 30.06
N THR A 256 -5.15 14.42 28.99
CA THR A 256 -6.40 15.19 28.97
C THR A 256 -7.46 14.59 29.89
N LEU A 257 -7.60 13.26 29.88
CA LEU A 257 -8.55 12.52 30.73
C LEU A 257 -8.15 12.57 32.21
N ALA A 258 -6.85 12.41 32.51
CA ALA A 258 -6.33 12.57 33.86
C ALA A 258 -6.54 14.00 34.39
N THR A 259 -6.37 15.02 33.55
CA THR A 259 -6.67 16.42 33.92
C THR A 259 -8.16 16.64 34.21
N ARG A 260 -9.04 15.80 33.63
CA ARG A 260 -10.49 15.78 33.87
C ARG A 260 -10.92 14.81 34.98
N GLY A 261 -9.96 14.19 35.69
CA GLY A 261 -10.21 13.30 36.82
C GLY A 261 -10.57 11.85 36.46
N PHE A 262 -10.43 11.45 35.19
CA PHE A 262 -10.66 10.06 34.78
C PHE A 262 -9.36 9.24 34.89
N THR A 263 -9.48 8.02 35.40
CA THR A 263 -8.40 7.04 35.50
C THR A 263 -8.55 5.94 34.44
N HIS A 264 -7.52 5.11 34.28
CA HIS A 264 -7.55 3.97 33.34
C HIS A 264 -8.71 3.01 33.59
N ASP A 265 -9.16 2.87 34.84
CA ASP A 265 -10.23 1.96 35.22
C ASP A 265 -11.64 2.53 34.93
N ASP A 266 -11.77 3.84 34.71
CA ASP A 266 -13.07 4.51 34.49
C ASP A 266 -13.59 4.39 33.04
N ILE A 267 -12.77 3.90 32.10
CA ILE A 267 -13.04 3.92 30.64
C ILE A 267 -13.02 2.51 30.01
N ARG A 268 -12.88 1.47 30.83
CA ARG A 268 -12.98 0.06 30.38
C ARG A 268 -14.42 -0.42 30.22
#